data_AF-A0A4Q7NRC1-F1
#
_entry.id   AF-A0A4Q7NRC1-F1
#
_cell.length_a   1.000
_cell.length_b   1.000
_cell.length_c   1.000
_cell.angle_alpha   90.00
_cell.angle_beta   90.00
_cell.angle_gamma   90.00
#
_symmetry.space_group_name_H-M   'P 1'
#
loop_
_entity.id
_entity.type
_entity.pdbx_description
1 polymer ?
#
loop_
_entity_poly.entity_id
_entity_poly.type
_entity_poly.pdbx_seq_one_letter_code
_entity_poly.pdbx_strand_id
1 'polypeptide(L)'
;MDLPTRPVLLRRAGAAGAVLIAAAALGPVRAAVAGEAQTTLRGTVVGSLPSDPLLHGIHPGGAPWAGTGRATLDRSGALEVRVRGLLLTAGAAAGTIGSVTTVSASVLCGADSTAPVATTAAVPLSARGDARLTAHVDLPARCLAPTVVVHPLANTTAYIAAVAVGG
;
A
#
# COMPACT_ATOMS: atom_id res chain seq x y z
N MET A 1 -36.33 -23.66 -80.68
CA MET A 1 -35.49 -24.81 -81.06
C MET A 1 -34.97 -25.42 -79.77
N ASP A 2 -35.24 -26.72 -79.63
CA ASP A 2 -34.73 -27.71 -78.68
C ASP A 2 -34.87 -27.56 -77.14
N LEU A 3 -35.58 -28.54 -76.56
CA LEU A 3 -35.50 -28.97 -75.16
C LEU A 3 -34.13 -29.63 -74.87
N PRO A 4 -33.73 -29.72 -73.59
CA PRO A 4 -33.64 -31.08 -73.03
C PRO A 4 -34.06 -31.23 -71.55
N THR A 5 -34.78 -32.32 -71.27
CA THR A 5 -34.59 -33.34 -70.21
C THR A 5 -33.86 -32.94 -68.91
N ARG A 6 -34.30 -33.29 -67.69
CA ARG A 6 -34.62 -34.63 -67.17
C ARG A 6 -35.42 -34.56 -65.84
N PRO A 7 -36.22 -35.58 -65.53
CA PRO A 7 -36.77 -35.83 -64.20
C PRO A 7 -35.72 -36.49 -63.29
N VAL A 8 -35.96 -36.51 -61.98
CA VAL A 8 -35.91 -37.71 -61.12
C VAL A 8 -36.00 -37.28 -59.65
N LEU A 9 -37.02 -37.82 -59.00
CA LEU A 9 -37.26 -37.83 -57.56
C LEU A 9 -36.05 -38.37 -56.79
N LEU A 10 -35.80 -37.85 -55.59
CA LEU A 10 -35.61 -38.75 -54.45
C LEU A 10 -36.05 -38.11 -53.13
N ARG A 11 -37.16 -38.66 -52.63
CA ARG A 11 -37.59 -38.61 -51.23
C ARG A 11 -36.44 -39.06 -50.33
N ARG A 12 -36.21 -38.39 -49.20
CA ARG A 12 -36.10 -39.07 -47.89
C ARG A 12 -36.69 -38.20 -46.79
N ALA A 13 -37.62 -38.81 -46.07
CA ALA A 13 -38.33 -38.27 -44.93
C ALA A 13 -37.39 -38.11 -43.73
N GLY A 14 -37.65 -37.08 -42.93
CA GLY A 14 -37.08 -36.92 -41.60
C GLY A 14 -38.04 -36.10 -40.76
N ALA A 15 -38.92 -36.76 -40.03
CA ALA A 15 -39.73 -36.13 -39.00
C ALA A 15 -38.79 -35.69 -37.86
N ALA A 16 -38.83 -34.41 -37.48
CA ALA A 16 -38.17 -33.93 -36.27
C ALA A 16 -39.17 -33.06 -35.49
N GLY A 17 -39.58 -33.59 -34.33
CA GLY A 17 -40.57 -33.02 -33.45
C GLY A 17 -40.19 -31.64 -32.90
N ALA A 18 -41.21 -30.84 -32.64
CA ALA A 18 -41.07 -29.53 -32.01
C ALA A 18 -40.66 -29.68 -30.54
N VAL A 19 -39.47 -29.18 -30.19
CA VAL A 19 -39.05 -28.98 -28.79
C VAL A 19 -39.29 -27.50 -28.47
N LEU A 20 -40.24 -27.24 -27.57
CA LEU A 20 -40.48 -25.91 -27.00
C LEU A 20 -39.44 -25.65 -25.91
N ILE A 21 -38.53 -24.70 -26.14
CA ILE A 21 -37.55 -24.26 -25.15
C ILE A 21 -38.06 -22.97 -24.51
N ALA A 22 -38.39 -23.03 -23.21
CA ALA A 22 -38.73 -21.86 -22.41
C ALA A 22 -37.47 -21.05 -22.10
N ALA A 23 -37.44 -19.77 -22.52
CA ALA A 23 -36.33 -18.86 -22.26
C ALA A 23 -36.47 -18.22 -20.87
N ALA A 24 -35.60 -18.59 -19.93
CA ALA A 24 -35.45 -17.89 -18.65
C ALA A 24 -34.49 -16.69 -18.84
N ALA A 25 -34.99 -15.48 -18.61
CA ALA A 25 -34.22 -14.24 -18.70
C ALA A 25 -33.26 -14.11 -17.50
N LEU A 26 -32.00 -14.51 -17.69
CA LEU A 26 -30.90 -14.23 -16.76
C LEU A 26 -30.37 -12.81 -17.06
N GLY A 27 -30.67 -11.84 -16.19
CA GLY A 27 -30.05 -10.53 -16.22
C GLY A 27 -28.58 -10.61 -15.78
N PRO A 28 -27.68 -9.76 -16.33
CA PRO A 28 -26.26 -9.82 -15.98
C PRO A 28 -26.03 -9.29 -14.56
N VAL A 29 -25.51 -10.13 -13.67
CA VAL A 29 -24.90 -9.70 -12.41
C VAL A 29 -23.59 -9.00 -12.75
N ARG A 30 -23.53 -7.67 -12.61
CA ARG A 30 -22.27 -6.93 -12.73
C ARG A 30 -21.45 -7.14 -11.46
N ALA A 31 -20.45 -8.02 -11.55
CA ALA A 31 -19.41 -8.10 -10.54
C ALA A 31 -18.63 -6.77 -10.55
N ALA A 32 -18.66 -6.03 -9.44
CA ALA A 32 -17.78 -4.90 -9.23
C ALA A 32 -16.35 -5.45 -9.06
N VAL A 33 -15.52 -5.29 -10.08
CA VAL A 33 -14.07 -5.48 -9.95
C VAL A 33 -13.56 -4.36 -9.04
N ALA A 34 -13.28 -4.68 -7.78
CA ALA A 34 -12.50 -3.81 -6.93
C ALA A 34 -11.11 -3.65 -7.59
N GLY A 35 -10.79 -2.46 -8.07
CA GLY A 35 -9.48 -2.18 -8.64
C GLY A 35 -8.40 -2.47 -7.59
N GLU A 36 -7.45 -3.35 -7.92
CA GLU A 36 -6.26 -3.58 -7.12
C GLU A 36 -5.51 -2.26 -7.00
N ALA A 37 -5.55 -1.64 -5.81
CA ALA A 37 -4.68 -0.52 -5.49
C ALA A 37 -3.24 -1.01 -5.59
N GLN A 38 -2.56 -0.67 -6.68
CA GLN A 38 -1.19 -1.10 -6.94
C GLN A 38 -0.30 -0.53 -5.83
N THR A 39 0.20 -1.41 -4.96
CA THR A 39 1.03 -1.03 -3.81
C THR A 39 2.39 -0.52 -4.33
N THR A 40 2.77 0.71 -3.95
CA THR A 40 4.04 1.34 -4.34
C THR A 40 5.14 1.05 -3.33
N LEU A 41 4.78 0.91 -2.04
CA LEU A 41 5.68 0.49 -0.98
C LEU A 41 4.98 -0.49 -0.06
N ARG A 42 5.68 -1.57 0.27
CA ARG A 42 5.36 -2.48 1.35
C ARG A 42 6.65 -2.84 2.05
N GLY A 43 6.73 -2.58 3.35
CA GLY A 43 7.96 -2.82 4.09
C GLY A 43 7.74 -2.98 5.59
N THR A 44 8.85 -3.22 6.27
CA THR A 44 8.91 -3.40 7.72
C THR A 44 9.38 -2.11 8.35
N VAL A 45 8.68 -1.64 9.38
CA VAL A 45 9.18 -0.53 10.21
C VAL A 45 10.31 -1.08 11.09
N VAL A 46 11.44 -0.39 11.13
CA VAL A 46 12.61 -0.75 11.94
C VAL A 46 13.04 0.49 12.72
N GLY A 47 13.32 0.33 14.02
CA GLY A 47 13.84 1.42 14.85
C GLY A 47 15.23 1.89 14.39
N SER A 48 15.54 3.16 14.62
CA SER A 48 16.79 3.78 14.17
C SER A 48 17.92 3.66 15.20
N LEU A 49 19.16 3.68 14.71
CA LEU A 49 20.37 3.93 15.50
C LEU A 49 20.89 5.36 15.23
N PRO A 50 21.54 6.02 16.20
CA PRO A 50 22.17 7.33 15.97
C PRO A 50 23.24 7.32 14.88
N SER A 51 23.79 6.15 14.55
CA SER A 51 24.78 5.93 13.49
C SER A 51 24.17 5.68 12.10
N ASP A 52 22.85 5.61 11.99
CA ASP A 52 22.19 5.39 10.70
C ASP A 52 22.40 6.59 9.75
N PRO A 53 22.31 6.38 8.42
CA PRO A 53 22.49 7.47 7.47
C PRO A 53 21.38 8.53 7.57
N LEU A 54 21.67 9.71 7.03
CA LEU A 54 20.61 10.69 6.74
C LEU A 54 19.67 10.11 5.68
N LEU A 55 18.38 10.27 5.89
CA LEU A 55 17.36 9.91 4.91
C LEU A 55 16.80 11.21 4.36
N HIS A 56 17.21 11.61 3.14
CA HIS A 56 16.78 12.86 2.50
C HIS A 56 17.00 14.10 3.39
N GLY A 57 18.17 14.21 4.03
CA GLY A 57 18.47 15.34 4.93
C GLY A 57 17.87 15.22 6.34
N ILE A 58 17.07 14.18 6.62
CA ILE A 58 16.49 13.91 7.94
C ILE A 58 17.48 13.08 8.74
N HIS A 59 17.85 13.56 9.93
CA HIS A 59 18.82 12.90 10.79
C HIS A 59 18.20 11.73 11.56
N PRO A 60 18.97 10.68 11.89
CA PRO A 60 18.53 9.74 12.90
C PRO A 60 18.38 10.43 14.26
N GLY A 61 17.47 9.91 15.08
CA GLY A 61 17.30 10.36 16.46
C GLY A 61 18.57 10.13 17.29
N GLY A 62 18.75 10.97 18.33
CA GLY A 62 19.96 10.93 19.17
C GLY A 62 20.09 9.74 20.11
N ALA A 63 19.14 8.81 20.12
CA ALA A 63 19.16 7.61 20.95
C ALA A 63 18.76 6.37 20.13
N PRO A 64 19.27 5.18 20.45
CA PRO A 64 18.92 3.97 19.72
C PRO A 64 17.51 3.50 20.07
N TRP A 65 16.73 3.21 19.04
CA TRP A 65 15.38 2.70 19.12
C TRP A 65 15.33 1.29 18.53
N ALA A 66 14.64 0.38 19.19
CA ALA A 66 14.26 -0.90 18.60
C ALA A 66 12.75 -1.01 18.60
N GLY A 67 12.23 -1.61 17.53
CA GLY A 67 10.81 -1.79 17.31
C GLY A 67 10.62 -2.40 15.94
N THR A 68 9.43 -2.94 15.71
CA THR A 68 9.05 -3.50 14.41
C THR A 68 7.73 -2.91 13.95
N GLY A 69 7.24 -3.36 12.82
CA GLY A 69 5.98 -2.90 12.29
C GLY A 69 5.85 -3.19 10.81
N ARG A 70 4.82 -2.60 10.21
CA ARG A 70 4.61 -2.67 8.77
C ARG A 70 4.15 -1.33 8.25
N ALA A 71 4.56 -1.02 7.03
CA ALA A 71 4.06 0.12 6.30
C ALA A 71 3.61 -0.30 4.90
N THR A 72 2.55 0.33 4.44
CA THR A 72 2.06 0.24 3.06
C THR A 72 1.73 1.62 2.54
N LEU A 73 2.12 1.88 1.29
CA LEU A 73 1.70 3.04 0.52
C LEU A 73 1.29 2.55 -0.87
N ASP A 74 0.11 2.93 -1.34
CA ASP A 74 -0.32 2.66 -2.71
C ASP A 74 -0.18 3.88 -3.62
N ARG A 75 -0.45 3.69 -4.93
CA ARG A 75 -0.39 4.78 -5.92
C ARG A 75 -1.45 5.85 -5.73
N SER A 76 -2.53 5.58 -5.00
CA SER A 76 -3.54 6.59 -4.70
C SER A 76 -3.09 7.52 -3.57
N GLY A 77 -2.04 7.16 -2.82
CA GLY A 77 -1.61 7.89 -1.65
C GLY A 77 -2.20 7.36 -0.34
N ALA A 78 -2.86 6.20 -0.34
CA ALA A 78 -3.29 5.59 0.91
C ALA A 78 -2.07 5.05 1.68
N LEU A 79 -1.73 5.73 2.77
CA LEU A 79 -0.62 5.41 3.66
C LEU A 79 -1.15 4.76 4.94
N GLU A 80 -0.60 3.59 5.27
CA GLU A 80 -0.77 2.96 6.57
C GLU A 80 0.59 2.61 7.15
N VAL A 81 0.87 3.07 8.38
CA VAL A 81 2.06 2.71 9.15
C VAL A 81 1.61 2.15 10.50
N ARG A 82 1.98 0.91 10.79
CA ARG A 82 1.80 0.29 12.11
C ARG A 82 3.16 0.15 12.76
N VAL A 83 3.35 0.85 13.86
CA VAL A 83 4.52 0.74 14.74
C VAL A 83 4.18 -0.19 15.90
N ARG A 84 5.10 -1.09 16.24
CA ARG A 84 4.97 -2.03 17.35
C ARG A 84 6.23 -2.07 18.19
N GLY A 85 6.08 -1.88 19.50
CA GLY A 85 7.19 -2.06 20.42
C GLY A 85 8.37 -1.10 20.21
N LEU A 86 8.13 0.11 19.68
CA LEU A 86 9.20 1.09 19.45
C LEU A 86 9.64 1.74 20.76
N LEU A 87 10.76 1.25 21.29
CA LEU A 87 11.30 1.62 22.61
C LEU A 87 12.79 1.93 22.51
N LEU A 88 13.27 2.78 23.42
CA LEU A 88 14.69 3.06 23.59
C LEU A 88 15.44 1.81 24.05
N THR A 89 16.63 1.56 23.51
CA THR A 89 17.45 0.38 23.86
C THR A 89 18.67 0.71 24.71
N ALA A 90 18.93 1.98 24.99
CA ALA A 90 20.08 2.42 25.79
C ALA A 90 19.75 3.63 26.67
N GLY A 91 20.63 3.89 27.64
CA GLY A 91 20.49 4.99 28.59
C GLY A 91 19.48 4.73 29.72
N ALA A 92 19.24 5.75 30.54
CA ALA A 92 18.37 5.64 31.73
C ALA A 92 16.90 5.34 31.41
N ALA A 93 16.47 5.59 30.16
CA ALA A 93 15.11 5.36 29.69
C ALA A 93 14.98 4.08 28.83
N ALA A 94 15.98 3.19 28.84
CA ALA A 94 15.93 1.92 28.11
C ALA A 94 14.68 1.11 28.49
N GLY A 95 14.02 0.52 27.50
CA GLY A 95 12.74 -0.19 27.66
C GLY A 95 11.51 0.72 27.73
N THR A 96 11.64 2.02 27.48
CA THR A 96 10.53 2.98 27.50
C THR A 96 10.48 3.82 26.22
N ILE A 97 9.43 4.65 26.08
CA ILE A 97 9.31 5.66 25.02
C ILE A 97 10.04 6.97 25.35
N GLY A 98 10.73 7.06 26.50
CA GLY A 98 11.33 8.31 26.98
C GLY A 98 10.30 9.45 27.04
N SER A 99 10.66 10.62 26.51
CA SER A 99 9.76 11.76 26.38
C SER A 99 8.96 11.79 25.06
N VAL A 100 9.11 10.79 24.19
CA VAL A 100 8.42 10.75 22.89
C VAL A 100 7.00 10.21 23.08
N THR A 101 6.04 11.12 23.22
CA THR A 101 4.62 10.76 23.46
C THR A 101 3.77 10.75 22.19
N THR A 102 4.29 11.26 21.08
CA THR A 102 3.61 11.27 19.78
C THR A 102 4.57 10.97 18.65
N VAL A 103 4.02 10.43 17.56
CA VAL A 103 4.76 10.14 16.32
C VAL A 103 3.97 10.59 15.09
N SER A 104 4.68 10.99 14.04
CA SER A 104 4.12 11.24 12.70
C SER A 104 4.95 10.48 11.66
N ALA A 105 4.43 10.30 10.44
CA ALA A 105 5.16 9.66 9.36
C ALA A 105 5.29 10.59 8.17
N SER A 106 6.45 10.58 7.53
CA SER A 106 6.69 11.32 6.29
C SER A 106 6.93 10.36 5.13
N VAL A 107 6.42 10.71 3.96
CA VAL A 107 6.72 10.05 2.69
C VAL A 107 7.74 10.90 1.94
N LEU A 108 8.78 10.25 1.43
CA LEU A 108 9.85 10.86 0.66
C LEU A 108 9.94 10.20 -0.70
N CYS A 109 10.22 10.98 -1.73
CA CYS A 109 10.27 10.53 -3.11
C CYS A 109 11.55 11.02 -3.78
N GLY A 110 12.29 10.13 -4.46
CA GLY A 110 13.43 10.46 -5.31
C GLY A 110 14.73 10.84 -4.58
N ALA A 111 15.87 10.44 -5.14
CA ALA A 111 17.18 10.50 -4.49
C ALA A 111 17.64 11.90 -4.04
N ASP A 112 17.19 12.97 -4.72
CA ASP A 112 17.72 14.33 -4.53
C ASP A 112 16.76 15.26 -3.77
N SER A 113 15.58 14.80 -3.36
CA SER A 113 14.70 15.61 -2.51
C SER A 113 15.21 15.60 -1.07
N THR A 114 15.25 16.76 -0.44
CA THR A 114 15.54 16.93 1.00
C THR A 114 14.29 17.22 1.83
N ALA A 115 13.12 17.30 1.18
CA ALA A 115 11.85 17.56 1.83
C ALA A 115 10.91 16.35 1.67
N PRO A 116 10.15 16.00 2.72
CA PRO A 116 8.99 15.14 2.59
C PRO A 116 8.02 15.66 1.54
N VAL A 117 7.45 14.76 0.71
CA VAL A 117 6.33 15.12 -0.17
C VAL A 117 5.01 15.19 0.61
N ALA A 118 4.94 14.49 1.74
CA ALA A 118 3.82 14.53 2.65
C ALA A 118 4.24 14.09 4.05
N THR A 119 3.54 14.61 5.06
CA THR A 119 3.67 14.22 6.47
C THR A 119 2.27 14.03 7.05
N THR A 120 2.07 12.93 7.78
CA THR A 120 0.79 12.66 8.45
C THR A 120 0.60 13.59 9.65
N ALA A 121 -0.64 13.71 10.13
CA ALA A 121 -0.87 14.22 11.49
C ALA A 121 -0.12 13.36 12.52
N ALA A 122 0.27 13.98 13.64
CA ALA A 122 0.86 13.27 14.76
C ALA A 122 -0.22 12.48 15.51
N VAL A 123 0.13 11.27 15.94
CA VAL A 123 -0.72 10.39 16.76
C VAL A 123 0.01 10.01 18.05
N PRO A 124 -0.73 9.64 19.11
CA PRO A 124 -0.11 9.15 20.34
C PRO A 124 0.75 7.90 20.11
N LEU A 125 1.91 7.86 20.77
CA LEU A 125 2.71 6.64 20.94
C LEU A 125 2.35 6.03 22.29
N SER A 126 1.91 4.78 22.31
CA SER A 126 1.55 4.11 23.56
C SER A 126 2.78 3.90 24.46
N ALA A 127 2.57 3.67 25.76
CA ALA A 127 3.67 3.32 26.66
C ALA A 127 4.41 2.02 26.28
N ARG A 128 3.80 1.18 25.42
CA ARG A 128 4.43 -0.02 24.86
C ARG A 128 5.16 0.25 23.54
N GLY A 129 5.21 1.50 23.07
CA GLY A 129 5.82 1.85 21.79
C GLY A 129 4.96 1.49 20.57
N ASP A 130 3.63 1.41 20.73
CA ASP A 130 2.72 1.11 19.64
C ASP A 130 2.05 2.37 19.10
N ALA A 131 1.94 2.47 17.77
CA ALA A 131 1.21 3.55 17.10
C ALA A 131 0.61 3.08 15.77
N ARG A 132 -0.50 3.69 15.36
CA ARG A 132 -1.12 3.47 14.05
C ARG A 132 -1.34 4.80 13.37
N LEU A 133 -0.69 4.98 12.22
CA LEU A 133 -0.85 6.15 11.36
C LEU A 133 -1.62 5.71 10.11
N THR A 134 -2.67 6.45 9.78
CA THR A 134 -3.47 6.22 8.57
C THR A 134 -3.79 7.57 7.97
N ALA A 135 -3.40 7.76 6.72
CA ALA A 135 -3.59 9.01 6.01
C ALA A 135 -3.78 8.75 4.52
N HIS A 136 -4.41 9.69 3.84
CA HIS A 136 -4.33 9.82 2.39
C HIS A 136 -3.40 11.01 2.10
N VAL A 137 -2.33 10.77 1.35
CA VAL A 137 -1.29 11.76 1.09
C VAL A 137 -1.21 12.09 -0.40
N ASP A 138 -1.01 13.36 -0.71
CA ASP A 138 -0.82 13.80 -2.09
C ASP A 138 0.59 13.39 -2.57
N LEU A 139 0.63 12.42 -3.49
CA LEU A 139 1.87 11.97 -4.10
C LEU A 139 2.13 12.68 -5.42
N PRO A 140 3.38 13.03 -5.74
CA PRO A 140 3.71 13.49 -7.08
C PRO A 140 3.45 12.38 -8.10
N ALA A 141 3.20 12.76 -9.36
CA ALA A 141 2.95 11.81 -10.45
C ALA A 141 4.05 10.76 -10.61
N ARG A 142 5.29 11.08 -10.21
CA ARG A 142 6.41 10.14 -10.11
C ARG A 142 7.01 10.21 -8.71
N CYS A 143 6.73 9.19 -7.90
CA CYS A 143 7.41 8.95 -6.63
C CYS A 143 8.30 7.70 -6.78
N LEU A 144 9.52 7.89 -7.28
CA LEU A 144 10.48 6.79 -7.45
C LEU A 144 11.10 6.45 -6.09
N ALA A 145 11.19 5.15 -5.80
CA ALA A 145 11.73 4.60 -4.56
C ALA A 145 11.19 5.33 -3.31
N PRO A 146 9.86 5.29 -3.07
CA PRO A 146 9.29 5.91 -1.89
C PRO A 146 9.99 5.42 -0.63
N THR A 147 10.35 6.34 0.26
CA THR A 147 10.84 6.04 1.60
C THR A 147 9.84 6.57 2.61
N VAL A 148 9.63 5.85 3.70
CA VAL A 148 8.80 6.30 4.82
C VAL A 148 9.62 6.30 6.10
N VAL A 149 9.57 7.42 6.82
CA VAL A 149 10.23 7.60 8.11
C VAL A 149 9.23 8.00 9.18
N VAL A 150 9.52 7.67 10.43
CA VAL A 150 8.69 7.99 11.60
C VAL A 150 9.42 9.02 12.46
N HIS A 151 8.76 10.15 12.69
CA HIS A 151 9.27 11.29 13.43
C HIS A 151 8.76 11.30 14.88
N PRO A 152 9.60 11.65 15.87
CA PRO A 152 9.16 11.88 17.25
C PRO A 152 8.55 13.28 17.39
N LEU A 153 7.51 13.45 18.22
CA LEU A 153 7.02 14.76 18.68
C LEU A 153 6.70 15.77 17.55
N ALA A 154 6.25 15.28 16.40
CA ALA A 154 6.06 16.07 15.16
C ALA A 154 7.33 16.80 14.65
N ASN A 155 8.52 16.44 15.14
CA ASN A 155 9.79 16.95 14.66
C ASN A 155 10.21 16.25 13.36
N THR A 156 9.93 16.89 12.22
CA THR A 156 10.26 16.34 10.90
C THR A 156 11.75 16.36 10.55
N THR A 157 12.61 16.92 11.40
CA THR A 157 14.07 16.96 11.17
C THR A 157 14.80 15.72 11.68
N ALA A 158 14.13 14.87 12.46
CA ALA A 158 14.70 13.64 13.01
C ALA A 158 13.78 12.44 12.79
N TYR A 159 14.32 11.25 12.54
CA TYR A 159 13.56 10.00 12.51
C TYR A 159 13.99 9.04 13.61
N ILE A 160 13.04 8.31 14.19
CA ILE A 160 13.28 7.28 15.22
C ILE A 160 12.96 5.86 14.72
N ALA A 161 12.36 5.76 13.54
CA ALA A 161 12.20 4.52 12.80
C ALA A 161 12.09 4.83 11.30
N ALA A 162 12.44 3.85 10.47
CA ALA A 162 12.32 3.93 9.02
C ALA A 162 11.73 2.64 8.45
N VAL A 163 11.21 2.69 7.23
CA VAL A 163 10.69 1.50 6.56
C VAL A 163 11.77 0.85 5.70
N ALA A 164 12.16 -0.36 6.06
CA ALA A 164 12.98 -1.23 5.25
C ALA A 164 12.09 -2.04 4.29
N VAL A 165 12.35 -1.92 2.98
CA VAL A 165 11.71 -2.77 1.97
C VAL A 165 12.60 -4.00 1.80
N GLY A 166 12.12 -5.18 2.20
CA GLY A 166 12.82 -6.44 1.96
C GLY A 166 12.73 -6.83 0.49
N GLY A 167 13.85 -7.26 -0.08
CA GLY A 167 13.93 -7.89 -1.41
C GLY A 167 13.45 -9.32 -1.41
#